data_AF-G0QPF5-F1
#
_entry.id   AF-G0QPF5-F1
#
_cell.length_a   1.000
_cell.length_b   1.000
_cell.length_c   1.000
_cell.angle_alpha   90.00
_cell.angle_beta   90.00
_cell.angle_gamma   90.00
#
_symmetry.space_group_name_H-M   'P 1'
#
loop_
_entity.id
_entity.type
_entity.pdbx_description
1 polymer ?
#
loop_
_entity_poly.entity_id
_entity_poly.type
_entity_poly.pdbx_seq_one_letter_code
_entity_poly.pdbx_strand_id
1 'polypeptide(L)'
;MFQLKAVQNEIKHCLNKTQNIHSEYKKAANEKIKRQVQILNPNITETEQRQILEDPQGMDKLMMKQMMGQSSVQLQYAYQDIKEKYEGIKKLEQSYQQVFQMLNDIAVLVKTQGDMIDDIEINLKNTQNYVKKANKNLEVMKKEHNKGRKKLCCIIFLGLGLLGLILTPFIMKAT
;
A
#
# COMPACT_ATOMS: atom_id res chain seq x y z
N MET A 1 -7.06 0.90 9.96
CA MET A 1 -5.63 1.28 10.20
C MET A 1 -4.54 0.18 9.94
N PHE A 2 -4.62 -1.06 10.47
CA PHE A 2 -3.50 -2.05 10.39
C PHE A 2 -3.09 -2.46 8.97
N GLN A 3 -4.05 -2.57 8.04
CA GLN A 3 -3.75 -2.97 6.67
C GLN A 3 -3.10 -1.85 5.85
N LEU A 4 -3.43 -0.57 6.11
CA LEU A 4 -2.80 0.58 5.44
C LEU A 4 -1.31 0.70 5.80
N LYS A 5 -0.98 0.54 7.10
CA LYS A 5 0.42 0.49 7.57
C LYS A 5 1.19 -0.69 7.00
N ALA A 6 0.54 -1.86 6.86
CA ALA A 6 1.15 -3.02 6.23
C ALA A 6 1.51 -2.74 4.76
N VAL A 7 0.57 -2.20 3.99
CA VAL A 7 0.77 -1.82 2.58
C VAL A 7 1.88 -0.76 2.44
N GLN A 8 1.90 0.26 3.32
CA GLN A 8 2.95 1.27 3.31
C GLN A 8 4.35 0.68 3.57
N ASN A 9 4.46 -0.24 4.52
CA ASN A 9 5.71 -0.93 4.81
C ASN A 9 6.15 -1.82 3.64
N GLU A 10 5.20 -2.44 2.96
CA GLU A 10 5.46 -3.30 1.81
C GLU A 10 5.93 -2.52 0.58
N ILE A 11 5.33 -1.35 0.30
CA ILE A 11 5.80 -0.41 -0.73
C ILE A 11 7.21 0.06 -0.41
N LYS A 12 7.48 0.43 0.85
CA LYS A 12 8.82 0.83 1.29
C LYS A 12 9.83 -0.29 1.13
N HIS A 13 9.45 -1.53 1.42
CA HIS A 13 10.30 -2.71 1.19
C HIS A 13 10.59 -2.89 -0.31
N CYS A 14 9.56 -2.77 -1.15
CA CYS A 14 9.68 -2.89 -2.61
C CYS A 14 10.58 -1.81 -3.21
N LEU A 15 10.45 -0.54 -2.78
CA LEU A 15 11.32 0.57 -3.18
C LEU A 15 12.80 0.28 -2.86
N ASN A 16 13.09 -0.12 -1.62
CA ASN A 16 14.45 -0.45 -1.21
C ASN A 16 15.02 -1.64 -2.00
N LYS A 17 14.20 -2.68 -2.22
CA LYS A 17 14.61 -3.85 -3.00
C LYS A 17 14.95 -3.47 -4.45
N THR A 18 14.09 -2.69 -5.10
CA THR A 18 14.30 -2.21 -6.47
C THR A 18 15.54 -1.34 -6.58
N GLN A 19 15.76 -0.43 -5.61
CA GLN A 19 16.96 0.41 -5.55
C GLN A 19 18.25 -0.42 -5.37
N ASN A 20 18.25 -1.43 -4.50
CA ASN A 20 19.39 -2.30 -4.30
C ASN A 20 19.73 -3.11 -5.56
N ILE A 21 18.73 -3.75 -6.18
CA ILE A 21 18.91 -4.52 -7.42
C ILE A 21 19.46 -3.62 -8.54
N HIS A 22 18.91 -2.41 -8.67
CA HIS A 22 19.38 -1.45 -9.66
C HIS A 22 20.84 -1.03 -9.41
N SER A 23 21.20 -0.72 -8.17
CA SER A 23 22.56 -0.35 -7.78
C SER A 23 23.56 -1.47 -8.04
N GLU A 24 23.23 -2.72 -7.66
CA GLU A 24 24.05 -3.89 -7.90
C GLU A 24 24.28 -4.13 -9.40
N TYR A 25 23.21 -4.06 -10.20
CA TYR A 25 23.31 -4.25 -11.63
C TYR A 25 24.17 -3.16 -12.29
N LYS A 26 23.94 -1.89 -11.95
CA LYS A 26 24.72 -0.75 -12.45
C LYS A 26 26.20 -0.93 -12.13
N LYS A 27 26.52 -1.34 -10.89
CA LYS A 27 27.90 -1.62 -10.48
C LYS A 27 28.51 -2.76 -11.31
N ALA A 28 27.82 -3.88 -11.46
CA ALA A 28 28.31 -5.02 -12.23
C ALA A 28 28.51 -4.67 -13.72
N ALA A 29 27.62 -3.86 -14.30
CA ALA A 29 27.72 -3.42 -15.68
C ALA A 29 28.91 -2.45 -15.87
N ASN A 30 29.08 -1.49 -14.96
CA ASN A 30 30.23 -0.58 -14.95
C ASN A 30 31.57 -1.31 -14.81
N GLU A 31 31.65 -2.35 -13.97
CA GLU A 31 32.85 -3.18 -13.86
C GLU A 31 33.19 -3.91 -15.17
N LYS A 32 32.20 -4.40 -15.90
CA LYS A 32 32.41 -5.04 -17.21
C LYS A 32 32.91 -4.03 -18.25
N ILE A 33 32.29 -2.85 -18.32
CA ILE A 33 32.70 -1.76 -19.22
C ILE A 33 34.14 -1.34 -18.89
N LYS A 34 34.45 -1.15 -17.61
CA LYS A 34 35.79 -0.82 -17.11
C LYS A 34 36.84 -1.82 -17.61
N ARG A 35 36.58 -3.12 -17.51
CA ARG A 35 37.49 -4.16 -18.01
C ARG A 35 37.70 -4.07 -19.51
N GLN A 36 36.63 -3.86 -20.29
CA GLN A 36 36.73 -3.77 -21.75
C GLN A 36 37.47 -2.50 -22.20
N VAL A 37 37.26 -1.38 -21.52
CA VAL A 37 38.02 -0.14 -21.72
C VAL A 37 39.51 -0.33 -21.45
N GLN A 38 39.88 -1.09 -20.40
CA GLN A 38 41.27 -1.37 -20.07
C GLN A 38 41.96 -2.30 -21.09
N ILE A 39 41.21 -3.25 -21.66
CA ILE A 39 41.71 -4.10 -22.76
C ILE A 39 42.01 -3.25 -23.99
N LEU A 40 41.14 -2.27 -24.27
CA LEU A 40 41.29 -1.35 -25.38
C LEU A 40 42.46 -0.38 -25.15
N ASN A 41 42.53 0.28 -24.00
CA ASN A 41 43.59 1.20 -23.64
C ASN A 41 44.20 0.86 -22.26
N PRO A 42 45.36 0.18 -22.22
CA PRO A 42 46.03 -0.22 -20.98
C PRO A 42 46.47 0.96 -20.10
N ASN A 43 46.69 2.14 -20.69
CA ASN A 43 47.19 3.34 -19.99
C ASN A 43 46.09 4.37 -19.72
N ILE A 44 44.82 3.96 -19.69
CA ILE A 44 43.72 4.89 -19.43
C ILE A 44 43.80 5.44 -17.99
N THR A 45 43.69 6.75 -17.85
CA THR A 45 43.68 7.39 -16.53
C THR A 45 42.35 7.09 -15.82
N GLU A 46 42.32 6.97 -14.49
CA GLU A 46 41.05 6.79 -13.75
C GLU A 46 40.02 7.87 -14.07
N THR A 47 40.47 9.10 -14.35
CA THR A 47 39.63 10.24 -14.69
C THR A 47 38.94 10.03 -16.05
N GLU A 48 39.69 9.59 -17.06
CA GLU A 48 39.13 9.25 -18.38
C GLU A 48 38.20 8.03 -18.29
N GLN A 49 38.55 7.04 -17.46
CA GLN A 49 37.72 5.87 -17.23
C GLN A 49 36.37 6.24 -16.59
N ARG A 50 36.36 7.13 -15.59
CA ARG A 50 35.11 7.66 -15.00
C ARG A 50 34.28 8.42 -16.04
N GLN A 51 34.92 9.23 -16.86
CA GLN A 51 34.24 10.01 -17.91
C GLN A 51 33.56 9.10 -18.94
N ILE A 52 34.21 8.02 -19.35
CA ILE A 52 33.62 7.00 -20.22
C ILE A 52 32.48 6.26 -19.51
N LEU A 53 32.59 6.05 -18.20
CA LEU A 53 31.56 5.41 -17.38
C LEU A 53 30.30 6.29 -17.19
N GLU A 54 30.45 7.60 -17.26
CA GLU A 54 29.36 8.57 -17.04
C GLU A 54 28.74 9.08 -18.34
N ASP A 55 29.53 9.19 -19.42
CA ASP A 55 29.11 9.76 -20.70
C ASP A 55 29.38 8.80 -21.88
N PRO A 56 28.33 8.37 -22.62
CA PRO A 56 28.50 7.63 -23.87
C PRO A 56 29.43 8.31 -24.87
N GLN A 57 29.47 9.64 -24.91
CA GLN A 57 30.34 10.39 -25.83
C GLN A 57 31.82 10.26 -25.48
N GLY A 58 32.13 9.95 -24.22
CA GLY A 58 33.49 9.64 -23.78
C GLY A 58 34.03 8.39 -24.49
N MET A 59 33.17 7.40 -24.74
CA MET A 59 33.55 6.18 -25.43
C MET A 59 33.80 6.40 -26.92
N ASP A 60 32.93 7.15 -27.58
CA ASP A 60 33.08 7.48 -29.01
C ASP A 60 34.41 8.20 -29.28
N LYS A 61 34.78 9.11 -28.38
CA LYS A 61 36.05 9.84 -28.42
C LYS A 61 37.26 8.93 -28.20
N LEU A 62 37.16 7.97 -27.28
CA LEU A 62 38.22 6.97 -27.05
C LEU A 62 38.42 6.10 -28.30
N MET A 63 37.33 5.64 -28.90
CA MET A 63 37.36 4.81 -30.11
C MET A 63 38.01 5.57 -31.27
N MET A 64 37.60 6.82 -31.52
CA MET A 64 38.17 7.65 -32.58
C MET A 64 39.68 7.85 -32.38
N LYS A 65 40.14 8.06 -31.13
CA LYS A 65 41.57 8.17 -30.79
C LYS A 65 42.34 6.89 -31.09
N GLN A 66 41.79 5.71 -30.79
CA GLN A 66 42.47 4.44 -31.08
C GLN A 66 42.46 4.07 -32.57
N MET A 67 41.37 4.34 -33.28
CA MET A 67 41.25 4.04 -34.71
C MET A 67 42.20 4.86 -35.57
N MET A 68 42.58 6.07 -35.13
CA MET A 68 43.64 6.87 -35.77
C MET A 68 45.04 6.26 -35.61
N GLY A 69 45.26 5.41 -34.60
CA GLY A 69 46.54 4.78 -34.31
C GLY A 69 46.73 3.44 -35.00
N GLN A 70 45.69 2.58 -35.02
CA GLN A 70 45.64 1.29 -35.71
C GLN A 70 44.17 0.88 -35.91
N SER A 71 43.74 0.65 -37.16
CA SER A 71 42.41 0.09 -37.43
C SER A 71 42.45 -1.43 -37.26
N SER A 72 42.00 -1.92 -36.11
CA SER A 72 41.88 -3.36 -35.85
C SER A 72 40.40 -3.77 -35.78
N VAL A 73 40.05 -4.86 -36.44
CA VAL A 73 38.70 -5.44 -36.42
C VAL A 73 38.28 -5.82 -34.99
N GLN A 74 39.24 -6.25 -34.17
CA GLN A 74 39.02 -6.58 -32.75
C GLN A 74 38.60 -5.35 -31.95
N LEU A 75 39.15 -4.18 -32.29
CA LEU A 75 38.80 -2.90 -31.66
C LEU A 75 37.33 -2.53 -31.92
N GLN A 76 36.88 -2.73 -33.16
CA GLN A 76 35.48 -2.48 -33.54
C GLN A 76 34.50 -3.37 -32.79
N TYR A 77 34.81 -4.66 -32.67
CA TYR A 77 33.97 -5.60 -31.92
C TYR A 77 33.90 -5.24 -30.43
N ALA A 78 35.04 -4.92 -29.80
CA ALA A 78 35.07 -4.52 -28.40
C ALA A 78 34.27 -3.24 -28.16
N TYR A 79 34.40 -2.24 -29.03
CA TYR A 79 33.61 -1.02 -28.95
C TYR A 79 32.10 -1.29 -29.10
N GLN A 80 31.69 -2.08 -30.08
CA GLN A 80 30.29 -2.38 -30.32
C GLN A 80 29.65 -3.09 -29.10
N ASP A 81 30.37 -4.04 -28.49
CA ASP A 81 29.90 -4.72 -27.28
C ASP A 81 29.77 -3.75 -26.08
N ILE A 82 30.70 -2.79 -25.93
CA ILE A 82 30.57 -1.78 -24.87
C ILE A 82 29.39 -0.85 -25.14
N LYS A 83 29.23 -0.40 -26.39
CA LYS A 83 28.12 0.48 -26.79
C LYS A 83 26.77 -0.19 -26.53
N GLU A 84 26.63 -1.46 -26.88
CA GLU A 84 25.40 -2.23 -26.62
C GLU A 84 25.09 -2.34 -25.13
N LYS A 85 26.11 -2.61 -24.29
CA LYS A 85 25.93 -2.61 -22.82
C LYS A 85 25.50 -1.24 -22.31
N TYR A 86 26.08 -0.16 -22.84
CA TYR A 86 25.70 1.20 -22.50
C TYR A 86 24.24 1.50 -22.78
N GLU A 87 23.79 1.17 -23.99
CA GLU A 87 22.40 1.35 -24.39
C GLU A 87 21.47 0.48 -23.53
N GLY A 88 21.91 -0.75 -23.17
CA GLY A 88 21.21 -1.62 -22.23
C GLY A 88 21.06 -1.00 -20.84
N ILE A 89 22.13 -0.44 -20.27
CA ILE A 89 22.10 0.27 -18.98
C ILE A 89 21.17 1.47 -19.06
N LYS A 90 21.23 2.26 -20.15
CA LYS A 90 20.37 3.43 -20.34
C LYS A 90 18.88 3.06 -20.38
N LYS A 91 18.53 1.99 -21.09
CA LYS A 91 17.15 1.46 -21.10
C LYS A 91 16.73 0.98 -19.71
N LEU A 92 17.62 0.29 -19.00
CA LEU A 92 17.36 -0.15 -17.63
C LEU A 92 17.13 1.03 -16.68
N GLU A 93 17.94 2.08 -16.77
CA GLU A 93 17.78 3.33 -16.01
C GLU A 93 16.42 3.96 -16.28
N GLN A 94 16.00 4.05 -17.55
CA GLN A 94 14.67 4.56 -17.89
C GLN A 94 13.55 3.72 -17.28
N SER A 95 13.63 2.40 -17.40
CA SER A 95 12.64 1.49 -16.81
C SER A 95 12.64 1.56 -15.27
N TYR A 96 13.80 1.65 -14.65
CA TYR A 96 13.94 1.82 -13.20
C TYR A 96 13.30 3.12 -12.73
N GLN A 97 13.55 4.23 -13.41
CA GLN A 97 12.94 5.53 -13.07
C GLN A 97 11.41 5.47 -13.18
N GLN A 98 10.86 4.82 -14.20
CA GLN A 98 9.41 4.63 -14.34
C GLN A 98 8.83 3.82 -13.18
N VAL A 99 9.46 2.70 -12.82
CA VAL A 99 9.00 1.86 -11.68
C VAL A 99 9.13 2.61 -10.36
N PHE A 100 10.25 3.31 -10.14
CA PHE A 100 10.50 4.10 -8.95
C PHE A 100 9.47 5.23 -8.80
N GLN A 101 9.15 5.93 -9.89
CA GLN A 101 8.12 6.96 -9.91
C GLN A 101 6.74 6.37 -9.59
N MET A 102 6.36 5.27 -10.25
CA MET A 102 5.10 4.58 -9.98
C MET A 102 4.98 4.16 -8.50
N LEU A 103 6.05 3.60 -7.91
CA LEU A 103 6.07 3.23 -6.49
C LEU A 103 5.94 4.45 -5.56
N ASN A 104 6.55 5.58 -5.91
CA ASN A 104 6.37 6.83 -5.16
C ASN A 104 4.96 7.40 -5.29
N ASP A 105 4.36 7.36 -6.47
CA ASP A 105 2.99 7.82 -6.70
C ASP A 105 2.01 6.96 -5.89
N ILE A 106 2.22 5.64 -5.84
CA ILE A 106 1.44 4.74 -4.98
C ILE A 106 1.67 5.07 -3.49
N ALA A 107 2.91 5.34 -3.07
CA ALA A 107 3.20 5.76 -1.70
C ALA A 107 2.48 7.06 -1.31
N VAL A 108 2.36 8.02 -2.24
CA VAL A 108 1.59 9.25 -2.05
C VAL A 108 0.09 8.96 -1.97
N LEU A 109 -0.47 8.16 -2.88
CA LEU A 109 -1.90 7.81 -2.90
C LEU A 109 -2.34 7.08 -1.63
N VAL A 110 -1.53 6.14 -1.14
CA VAL A 110 -1.79 5.41 0.12
C VAL A 110 -1.75 6.36 1.32
N LYS A 111 -0.88 7.38 1.31
CA LYS A 111 -0.83 8.41 2.35
C LYS A 111 -2.08 9.29 2.32
N THR A 112 -2.52 9.73 1.15
CA THR A 112 -3.68 10.63 0.99
C THR A 112 -5.02 9.93 1.26
N GLN A 113 -5.15 8.63 0.97
CA GLN A 113 -6.35 7.84 1.31
C GLN A 113 -6.43 7.45 2.81
N GLY A 114 -5.42 7.78 3.62
CA GLY A 114 -5.45 7.59 5.07
C GLY A 114 -6.54 8.43 5.75
N ASP A 115 -6.79 9.65 5.29
CA ASP A 115 -7.75 10.57 5.93
C ASP A 115 -9.21 10.20 5.64
N MET A 116 -9.53 9.70 4.43
CA MET A 116 -10.90 9.30 4.06
C MET A 116 -11.30 7.92 4.64
N ILE A 117 -10.33 7.03 4.88
CA ILE A 117 -10.58 5.73 5.52
C ILE A 117 -10.93 5.88 7.00
N ASP A 118 -10.33 6.85 7.71
CA ASP A 118 -10.64 7.11 9.12
C ASP A 118 -12.12 7.50 9.30
N ASP A 119 -12.72 8.27 8.40
CA ASP A 119 -14.15 8.62 8.45
C ASP A 119 -15.08 7.42 8.21
N ILE A 120 -14.71 6.48 7.33
CA ILE A 120 -15.51 5.25 7.12
C ILE A 120 -15.39 4.32 8.34
N GLU A 121 -14.21 4.20 8.94
CA GLU A 121 -13.99 3.40 10.15
C GLU A 121 -14.72 4.01 11.36
N ILE A 122 -14.72 5.35 11.50
CA ILE A 122 -15.50 6.08 12.50
C ILE A 122 -17.00 5.84 12.29
N ASN A 123 -17.50 5.97 11.06
CA ASN A 123 -18.92 5.75 10.75
C ASN A 123 -19.34 4.29 10.94
N LEU A 124 -18.49 3.31 10.60
CA LEU A 124 -18.75 1.89 10.84
C LEU A 124 -18.70 1.54 12.33
N LYS A 125 -17.72 2.06 13.08
CA LYS A 125 -17.61 1.87 14.54
C LYS A 125 -18.79 2.53 15.26
N ASN A 126 -19.22 3.70 14.82
CA ASN A 126 -20.41 4.36 15.33
C ASN A 126 -21.65 3.52 15.01
N THR A 127 -21.81 3.02 13.78
CA THR A 127 -22.93 2.14 13.39
C THR A 127 -22.96 0.85 14.23
N GLN A 128 -21.82 0.20 14.44
CA GLN A 128 -21.71 -0.99 15.30
C GLN A 128 -22.12 -0.68 16.75
N ASN A 129 -21.70 0.47 17.29
CA ASN A 129 -22.10 0.93 18.62
C ASN A 129 -23.60 1.25 18.70
N TYR A 130 -24.18 1.86 17.68
CA TYR A 130 -25.63 2.12 17.58
C TYR A 130 -26.43 0.82 17.55
N VAL A 131 -26.03 -0.18 16.76
CA VAL A 131 -26.69 -1.49 16.70
C VAL A 131 -26.60 -2.22 18.05
N LYS A 132 -25.44 -2.19 18.70
CA LYS A 132 -25.25 -2.79 20.03
C LYS A 132 -26.12 -2.11 21.10
N LYS A 133 -26.22 -0.78 21.06
CA LYS A 133 -27.09 -0.01 21.96
C LYS A 133 -28.57 -0.24 21.66
N ALA A 134 -28.96 -0.35 20.39
CA ALA A 134 -30.31 -0.69 19.97
C ALA A 134 -30.72 -2.09 20.48
N ASN A 135 -29.86 -3.10 20.33
CA ASN A 135 -30.13 -4.43 20.86
C ASN A 135 -30.29 -4.43 22.39
N LYS A 136 -29.44 -3.70 23.11
CA LYS A 136 -29.57 -3.55 24.56
C LYS A 136 -30.88 -2.85 24.95
N ASN A 137 -31.26 -1.80 24.23
CA ASN A 137 -32.52 -1.10 24.46
C ASN A 137 -33.72 -2.00 24.17
N LEU A 138 -33.69 -2.80 23.11
CA LEU A 138 -34.74 -3.78 22.79
C LEU A 138 -34.88 -4.85 23.89
N GLU A 139 -33.77 -5.33 24.47
CA GLU A 139 -33.83 -6.26 25.60
C GLU A 139 -34.44 -5.63 26.85
N VAL A 140 -34.07 -4.37 27.17
CA VAL A 140 -34.64 -3.63 28.29
C VAL A 140 -36.13 -3.40 28.05
N MET A 141 -36.53 -2.93 26.86
CA MET A 141 -37.92 -2.75 26.47
C MET A 141 -38.72 -4.06 26.59
N LYS A 142 -38.18 -5.19 26.13
CA LYS A 142 -38.84 -6.50 26.27
C LYS A 142 -39.04 -6.87 27.74
N LYS A 143 -38.05 -6.63 28.61
CA LYS A 143 -38.14 -6.86 30.05
C LYS A 143 -39.18 -5.94 30.70
N GLU A 144 -39.20 -4.66 30.34
CA GLU A 144 -40.18 -3.70 30.85
C GLU A 144 -41.60 -3.98 30.37
N HIS A 145 -41.81 -4.29 29.09
CA HIS A 145 -43.10 -4.73 28.56
C HIS A 145 -43.62 -5.96 29.29
N ASN A 146 -42.77 -6.95 29.56
CA ASN A 146 -43.19 -8.15 30.28
C ASN A 146 -43.59 -7.86 31.73
N LYS A 147 -42.87 -6.95 32.42
CA LYS A 147 -43.25 -6.47 33.76
C LYS A 147 -44.57 -5.68 33.71
N GLY A 148 -44.77 -4.84 32.69
CA GLY A 148 -45.99 -4.08 32.46
C GLY A 148 -47.21 -4.99 32.27
N ARG A 149 -47.09 -6.04 31.45
CA ARG A 149 -48.18 -7.03 31.27
C ARG A 149 -48.57 -7.73 32.58
N LYS A 150 -47.60 -8.10 33.42
CA LYS A 150 -47.88 -8.70 34.74
C LYS A 150 -48.62 -7.72 35.65
N LYS A 151 -48.20 -6.45 35.70
CA LYS A 151 -48.88 -5.41 36.49
C LYS A 151 -50.32 -5.17 36.01
N LEU A 152 -50.53 -5.07 34.70
CA LEU A 152 -51.85 -4.89 34.11
C LEU A 152 -52.79 -6.05 34.46
N CYS A 153 -52.28 -7.28 34.39
CA CYS A 153 -53.04 -8.48 34.75
C CYS A 153 -53.48 -8.44 36.23
N CYS A 154 -52.59 -8.07 37.16
CA CYS A 154 -52.93 -7.90 38.57
C CYS A 154 -54.02 -6.84 38.79
N ILE A 155 -53.94 -5.70 38.09
CA ILE A 155 -54.94 -4.63 38.19
C ILE A 155 -56.30 -5.12 37.70
N ILE A 156 -56.36 -5.86 36.58
CA ILE A 156 -57.59 -6.44 36.04
C ILE A 156 -58.21 -7.43 37.04
N PHE A 157 -57.43 -8.35 37.62
CA PHE A 157 -57.94 -9.31 38.61
C PHE A 157 -58.48 -8.63 39.88
N LEU A 158 -57.79 -7.59 40.38
CA LEU A 158 -58.27 -6.81 41.52
C LEU A 158 -59.58 -6.07 41.19
N GLY A 159 -59.68 -5.47 40.01
CA GLY A 159 -60.91 -4.80 39.56
C GLY A 159 -62.10 -5.74 39.44
N LEU A 160 -61.91 -6.93 38.85
CA LEU A 160 -62.94 -7.96 38.75
C LEU A 160 -63.39 -8.47 40.13
N GLY A 161 -62.46 -8.65 41.07
CA GLY A 161 -62.79 -9.05 42.45
C GLY A 161 -63.65 -8.02 43.18
N LEU A 162 -63.32 -6.73 43.04
CA LEU A 162 -64.12 -5.65 43.62
C LEU A 162 -65.51 -5.55 42.99
N LEU A 163 -65.62 -5.67 41.68
CA LEU A 163 -66.92 -5.72 40.99
C LEU A 163 -67.77 -6.91 41.47
N GLY A 164 -67.16 -8.09 41.62
CA GLY A 164 -67.84 -9.26 42.18
C GLY A 164 -68.37 -9.00 43.59
N LEU A 165 -67.57 -8.41 44.48
CA LEU A 165 -67.99 -8.07 45.85
C LEU A 165 -69.13 -7.05 45.91
N ILE A 166 -69.21 -6.12 44.96
CA ILE A 166 -70.29 -5.12 44.89
C ILE A 166 -71.56 -5.73 44.27
N LEU A 167 -71.42 -6.61 43.29
CA LEU A 167 -72.54 -7.24 42.60
C LEU A 167 -73.19 -8.37 43.41
N THR A 168 -72.45 -9.11 44.23
CA THR A 168 -73.00 -10.20 45.06
C THR A 168 -74.16 -9.78 45.99
N PRO A 169 -74.09 -8.67 46.75
CA PRO A 169 -75.23 -8.23 47.57
C PRO A 169 -76.39 -7.71 46.73
N PHE A 170 -76.14 -7.16 45.53
CA PHE A 170 -77.19 -6.68 44.64
C PHE A 170 -77.97 -7.85 44.03
N ILE A 171 -77.28 -8.91 43.58
CA ILE A 171 -77.89 -10.12 43.00
C ILE A 171 -78.64 -10.91 44.06
N MET A 172 -78.10 -11.04 45.28
CA MET A 172 -78.76 -11.73 46.40
C MET A 172 -79.99 -10.97 46.92
N LYS A 173 -80.10 -9.66 46.64
CA LYS A 173 -81.28 -8.84 46.93
C LYS A 173 -82.31 -8.84 45.78
N ALA A 174 -81.88 -9.18 44.57
CA ALA A 174 -82.71 -9.23 43.36
C ALA A 174 -83.24 -10.64 43.03
N THR A 175 -82.74 -11.68 43.70
CA THR A 175 -83.26 -13.06 43.69
C THR A 175 -84.16 -13.26 44.89
#